data_AF-A0A016WJ47-F1
#
_entry.id   AF-A0A016WJ47-F1
#
_cell.length_a   1.000
_cell.length_b   1.000
_cell.length_c   1.000
_cell.angle_alpha   90.00
_cell.angle_beta   90.00
_cell.angle_gamma   90.00
#
_symmetry.space_group_name_H-M   'P 1'
#
loop_
_entity.id
_entity.type
_entity.pdbx_description
1 polymer ?
#
loop_
_entity_poly.entity_id
_entity_poly.type
_entity_poly.pdbx_seq_one_letter_code
_entity_poly.pdbx_strand_id
1 'polypeptide(L)'
;MVQFFCTLFKVCIEARRERFNETKRKEYEEAARKAFPSKAGTGIAIVLRKTVLYLAENCTAWLYLHRSDRHRHLKSTVSQILRSFLELQEELLHPRPGFNIRVENLRRDMNNLITMFCQLVKN
;
A
#
# COMPACT_ATOMS: atom_id res chain seq x y z
N MET A 1 -13.24 -4.70 20.48
CA MET A 1 -13.86 -4.25 19.22
C MET A 1 -13.48 -2.81 18.84
N VAL A 2 -13.53 -1.84 19.76
CA VAL A 2 -13.22 -0.41 19.52
C VAL A 2 -11.79 -0.16 18.98
N GLN A 3 -10.78 -0.87 19.50
CA GLN A 3 -9.37 -0.65 19.14
C GLN A 3 -9.07 -0.96 17.65
N PHE A 4 -9.67 -2.01 17.09
CA PHE A 4 -9.51 -2.35 15.67
C PHE A 4 -10.19 -1.33 14.73
N PHE A 5 -11.31 -0.75 15.17
CA PHE A 5 -12.06 0.26 14.41
C PHE A 5 -11.23 1.55 14.23
N CYS A 6 -10.59 2.02 15.31
CA CYS A 6 -9.69 3.17 15.28
C CYS A 6 -8.47 2.94 14.39
N THR A 7 -7.96 1.71 14.29
CA THR A 7 -6.79 1.40 13.46
C THR A 7 -7.11 1.45 11.96
N LEU A 8 -8.26 0.93 11.54
CA LEU A 8 -8.66 0.97 10.12
C LEU A 8 -8.93 2.39 9.62
N PHE A 9 -9.62 3.21 10.44
CA PHE A 9 -9.86 4.61 10.09
C PHE A 9 -8.53 5.35 9.83
N LYS A 10 -7.50 5.11 10.66
CA LYS A 10 -6.17 5.68 10.46
C LYS A 10 -5.52 5.20 9.15
N VAL A 11 -5.60 3.91 8.83
CA VAL A 11 -5.05 3.35 7.57
C VAL A 11 -5.71 4.01 6.35
N CYS A 12 -7.04 4.14 6.35
CA CYS A 12 -7.77 4.76 5.26
C CYS A 12 -7.36 6.24 5.07
N ILE A 13 -7.34 7.01 6.16
CA ILE A 13 -6.94 8.42 6.11
C ILE A 13 -5.50 8.59 5.67
N GLU A 14 -4.59 7.78 6.19
CA GLU A 14 -3.17 7.89 5.85
C GLU A 14 -2.93 7.57 4.38
N ALA A 15 -3.53 6.49 3.87
CA ALA A 15 -3.49 6.16 2.45
C ALA A 15 -4.04 7.30 1.58
N ARG A 16 -5.17 7.89 1.98
CA ARG A 16 -5.77 9.04 1.30
C ARG A 16 -4.84 10.26 1.33
N ARG A 17 -4.27 10.60 2.49
CA ARG A 17 -3.32 11.71 2.65
C ARG A 17 -2.12 11.53 1.72
N GLU A 18 -1.53 10.34 1.71
CA GLU A 18 -0.40 10.03 0.81
C GLU A 18 -0.80 10.14 -0.67
N ARG A 19 -2.01 9.72 -1.06
CA ARG A 19 -2.47 9.87 -2.45
C ARG A 19 -2.52 11.32 -2.91
N PHE A 20 -3.04 12.20 -2.05
CA PHE A 20 -3.26 13.60 -2.37
C PHE A 20 -2.10 14.51 -1.99
N ASN A 21 -1.07 14.00 -1.31
CA ASN A 21 0.16 14.74 -1.04
C ASN A 21 1.00 14.84 -2.33
N GLU A 22 0.81 15.93 -3.07
CA GLU A 22 1.51 16.17 -4.33
C GLU A 22 3.03 16.27 -4.15
N THR A 23 3.49 16.88 -3.06
CA THR A 23 4.91 17.01 -2.73
C THR A 23 5.55 15.64 -2.57
N LYS A 24 5.01 14.79 -1.67
CA LYS A 24 5.52 13.43 -1.46
C LYS A 24 5.45 12.56 -2.73
N ARG A 25 4.42 12.76 -3.55
CA ARG A 25 4.32 12.07 -4.86
C ARG A 25 5.49 12.45 -5.77
N LYS A 26 5.78 13.74 -5.92
CA LYS A 26 6.90 14.22 -6.76
C LYS A 26 8.24 13.74 -6.24
N GLU A 27 8.46 13.79 -4.94
CA GLU A 27 9.67 13.29 -4.28
C GLU A 27 9.87 11.79 -4.54
N TYR A 28 8.81 10.99 -4.37
CA TYR A 28 8.85 9.56 -4.66
C TYR A 28 9.16 9.28 -6.13
N GLU A 29 8.52 9.96 -7.06
CA GLU A 29 8.76 9.77 -8.51
C GLU A 29 10.18 10.13 -8.90
N GLU A 30 10.74 11.18 -8.32
CA GLU A 30 12.12 11.59 -8.55
C GLU A 30 13.12 10.59 -7.95
N ALA A 31 12.88 10.14 -6.72
CA ALA A 31 13.70 9.11 -6.09
C ALA A 31 13.61 7.77 -6.86
N ALA A 32 12.43 7.41 -7.41
CA ALA A 32 12.27 6.23 -8.24
C ALA A 32 13.09 6.32 -9.53
N ARG A 33 13.09 7.48 -10.20
CA ARG A 33 13.93 7.71 -11.40
C ARG A 33 15.43 7.52 -11.11
N LYS A 34 15.88 7.85 -9.90
CA LYS A 34 17.26 7.68 -9.46
C LYS A 34 17.57 6.23 -9.06
N ALA A 35 16.64 5.58 -8.37
CA ALA A 35 16.83 4.23 -7.83
C ALA A 35 16.73 3.14 -8.91
N PHE A 36 15.92 3.36 -9.96
CA PHE A 36 15.71 2.39 -11.02
C PHE A 36 16.38 2.83 -12.33
N PRO A 37 17.38 2.09 -12.84
CA PRO A 37 18.15 2.50 -14.02
C PRO A 37 17.36 2.48 -15.33
N SER A 38 16.17 1.86 -15.34
CA SER A 38 15.33 1.74 -16.54
C SER A 38 14.00 2.48 -16.37
N LYS A 39 13.50 3.02 -17.49
CA LYS A 39 12.16 3.62 -17.57
C LYS A 39 11.07 2.63 -17.16
N ALA A 40 11.25 1.35 -17.49
CA ALA A 40 10.34 0.28 -17.08
C ALA A 40 10.32 0.09 -15.56
N GLY A 41 11.48 0.04 -14.90
CA GLY A 41 11.58 -0.08 -13.43
C GLY A 41 10.97 1.12 -12.71
N THR A 42 11.26 2.33 -13.20
CA THR A 42 10.61 3.57 -12.71
C THR A 42 9.09 3.49 -12.86
N GLY A 43 8.60 3.08 -14.04
CA GLY A 43 7.17 2.94 -14.29
C GLY A 43 6.50 1.96 -13.33
N ILE A 44 7.14 0.82 -13.06
CA ILE A 44 6.66 -0.18 -12.09
C ILE A 44 6.57 0.43 -10.69
N ALA A 45 7.59 1.17 -10.23
CA ALA A 45 7.58 1.80 -8.92
C ALA A 45 6.46 2.84 -8.76
N ILE A 46 6.20 3.64 -9.80
CA ILE A 46 5.10 4.62 -9.81
C ILE A 46 3.74 3.93 -9.76
N VAL A 47 3.55 2.87 -10.56
CA VAL A 47 2.33 2.06 -10.55
C VAL A 47 2.13 1.40 -9.18
N LEU A 48 3.20 0.85 -8.58
CA LEU A 48 3.16 0.19 -7.27
C LEU A 48 2.64 1.15 -6.20
N ARG A 49 3.22 2.36 -6.11
CA ARG A 49 2.75 3.41 -5.19
C ARG A 49 1.26 3.68 -5.36
N LYS A 50 0.83 3.93 -6.60
CA LYS A 50 -0.58 4.22 -6.89
C LYS A 50 -1.45 3.05 -6.43
N THR A 51 -1.15 1.84 -6.85
CA THR A 51 -1.98 0.67 -6.56
C THR A 51 -2.07 0.38 -5.07
N VAL A 52 -0.94 0.38 -4.34
CA VAL A 52 -0.94 0.14 -2.89
C VAL A 52 -1.80 1.16 -2.16
N LEU A 53 -1.63 2.44 -2.45
CA LEU A 53 -2.41 3.49 -1.78
C LEU A 53 -3.91 3.42 -2.12
N TYR A 54 -4.26 3.13 -3.37
CA TYR A 54 -5.65 2.90 -3.76
C TYR A 54 -6.25 1.69 -3.02
N LEU A 55 -5.54 0.57 -2.96
CA LEU A 55 -6.01 -0.60 -2.23
C LEU A 55 -6.16 -0.29 -0.74
N ALA A 56 -5.16 0.32 -0.11
CA ALA A 56 -5.19 0.65 1.30
C ALA A 56 -6.40 1.53 1.68
N GLU A 57 -6.70 2.56 0.89
CA GLU A 57 -7.88 3.41 1.12
C GLU A 57 -9.20 2.64 0.88
N ASN A 58 -9.37 2.05 -0.31
CA ASN A 58 -10.65 1.49 -0.72
C ASN A 58 -10.98 0.17 -0.02
N CYS A 59 -10.02 -0.73 0.13
CA CYS A 59 -10.20 -1.98 0.87
C CYS A 59 -10.53 -1.71 2.34
N THR A 60 -9.87 -0.71 2.96
CA THR A 60 -10.17 -0.35 4.33
C THR A 60 -11.54 0.30 4.47
N ALA A 61 -11.92 1.19 3.55
CA ALA A 61 -13.26 1.78 3.51
C ALA A 61 -14.35 0.69 3.37
N TRP A 62 -14.14 -0.29 2.49
CA TRP A 62 -15.04 -1.42 2.33
C TRP A 62 -15.15 -2.23 3.62
N LEU A 63 -14.02 -2.61 4.23
CA LEU A 63 -13.99 -3.36 5.50
C LEU A 63 -14.66 -2.62 6.65
N TYR A 64 -14.56 -1.29 6.67
CA TYR A 64 -15.22 -0.43 7.63
C TYR A 64 -16.74 -0.44 7.45
N LEU A 65 -17.23 -0.30 6.21
CA LEU A 65 -18.66 -0.30 5.89
C LEU A 65 -19.32 -1.64 6.19
N HIS A 66 -18.63 -2.75 5.92
CA HIS A 66 -19.19 -4.10 6.09
C HIS A 66 -19.06 -4.64 7.53
N ARG A 67 -18.45 -3.87 8.45
CA ARG A 67 -18.45 -4.01 9.93
C ARG A 67 -18.26 -5.41 10.53
N SER A 68 -17.78 -6.39 9.78
CA SER A 68 -17.65 -7.76 10.26
C SER A 68 -16.30 -7.98 10.94
N ASP A 69 -16.31 -8.61 12.11
CA ASP A 69 -15.08 -9.13 12.75
C ASP A 69 -14.52 -10.36 12.01
N ARG A 70 -15.27 -10.91 11.06
CA ARG A 70 -14.90 -12.08 10.25
C ARG A 70 -13.73 -11.82 9.29
N HIS A 71 -13.39 -10.55 9.06
CA HIS A 71 -12.31 -10.15 8.14
C HIS A 71 -11.05 -9.65 8.85
N ARG A 72 -10.79 -10.08 10.09
CA ARG A 72 -9.58 -9.67 10.85
C ARG A 72 -8.28 -9.86 10.06
N HIS A 73 -8.17 -10.96 9.32
CA HIS A 73 -7.01 -11.21 8.47
C HIS A 73 -6.88 -10.17 7.35
N LEU A 74 -7.94 -9.85 6.60
CA LEU A 74 -7.90 -8.79 5.57
C LEU A 74 -7.53 -7.44 6.17
N LYS A 75 -8.12 -7.09 7.33
CA LYS A 75 -7.80 -5.86 8.07
C LYS A 75 -6.30 -5.75 8.37
N SER A 76 -5.70 -6.85 8.81
CA SER A 76 -4.25 -6.95 9.07
C SER A 76 -3.45 -6.81 7.78
N THR A 77 -3.82 -7.53 6.73
CA THR A 77 -3.12 -7.52 5.43
C THR A 77 -3.11 -6.11 4.82
N VAL A 78 -4.25 -5.41 4.82
CA VAL A 78 -4.32 -4.03 4.30
C VAL A 78 -3.44 -3.08 5.09
N SER A 79 -3.46 -3.19 6.43
CA SER A 79 -2.63 -2.37 7.31
C SER A 79 -1.13 -2.64 7.07
N GLN A 80 -0.75 -3.91 6.89
CA GLN A 80 0.63 -4.31 6.64
C GLN A 80 1.13 -3.79 5.29
N ILE A 81 0.34 -3.89 4.23
CA ILE A 81 0.71 -3.40 2.90
C ILE A 81 0.97 -1.89 2.91
N LEU A 82 0.12 -1.11 3.59
CA LEU A 82 0.36 0.33 3.73
C LEU A 82 1.66 0.60 4.50
N ARG A 83 1.90 -0.10 5.62
CA ARG A 83 3.12 0.06 6.40
C ARG A 83 4.37 -0.28 5.59
N SER A 84 4.40 -1.45 4.94
CA SER A 84 5.50 -1.88 4.09
C SER A 84 5.77 -0.87 2.96
N PHE A 85 4.72 -0.26 2.40
CA PHE A 85 4.87 0.81 1.42
C PHE A 85 5.48 2.09 1.99
N LEU A 86 5.02 2.54 3.16
CA LEU A 86 5.57 3.74 3.80
C LEU A 86 7.05 3.58 4.13
N GLU A 87 7.43 2.41 4.67
CA GLU A 87 8.84 2.06 4.91
C GLU A 87 9.64 2.07 3.59
N LEU A 88 9.08 1.50 2.52
CA LEU A 88 9.73 1.48 1.21
C LEU A 88 9.87 2.87 0.59
N GLN A 89 8.87 3.75 0.79
CA GLN A 89 8.92 5.15 0.35
C GLN A 89 10.04 5.91 1.05
N GLU A 90 10.26 5.68 2.35
CA GLU A 90 11.40 6.24 3.09
C GLU A 90 12.74 5.66 2.62
N GLU A 91 12.81 4.34 2.41
CA GLU A 91 14.00 3.68 1.88
C GLU A 91 14.33 4.09 0.44
N LEU A 92 13.35 4.56 -0.33
CA LEU A 92 13.60 5.07 -1.68
C LEU A 92 14.55 6.28 -1.65
N LEU A 93 14.46 7.09 -0.58
CA LEU A 93 15.36 8.24 -0.35
C LEU A 93 16.73 7.78 0.15
N HIS A 94 16.77 6.66 0.88
CA HIS A 94 17.99 6.10 1.47
C HIS A 94 18.06 4.58 1.27
N PRO A 95 18.42 4.10 0.06
CA PRO A 95 18.33 2.68 -0.28
C PRO A 95 19.21 1.82 0.63
N ARG A 96 18.57 0.85 1.30
CA ARG A 96 19.27 -0.16 2.11
C ARG A 96 19.49 -1.43 1.30
N PRO A 97 20.49 -2.26 1.65
CA PRO A 97 20.64 -3.59 1.07
C PRO A 97 19.32 -4.37 1.06
N GLY A 98 19.05 -5.06 -0.05
CA GLY A 98 17.79 -5.81 -0.23
C GLY A 98 16.56 -4.97 -0.59
N PHE A 99 16.72 -3.70 -0.95
CA PHE A 99 15.61 -2.83 -1.37
C PHE A 99 14.74 -3.47 -2.47
N ASN A 100 15.36 -4.01 -3.52
CA ASN A 100 14.64 -4.68 -4.60
C ASN A 100 13.84 -5.91 -4.12
N ILE A 101 14.33 -6.63 -3.12
CA ILE A 101 13.61 -7.77 -2.52
C ILE A 101 12.35 -7.28 -1.81
N ARG A 102 12.42 -6.15 -1.10
CA ARG A 102 11.26 -5.55 -0.43
C ARG A 102 10.24 -5.00 -1.42
N VAL A 103 10.68 -4.43 -2.55
CA VAL A 103 9.79 -4.04 -3.67
C VAL A 103 9.00 -5.24 -4.18
N GLU A 104 9.68 -6.36 -4.47
CA GLU A 104 8.99 -7.57 -4.97
C GLU A 104 8.10 -8.22 -3.92
N ASN A 105 8.49 -8.21 -2.64
CA ASN A 105 7.62 -8.67 -1.56
C ASN A 105 6.35 -7.83 -1.46
N LEU A 106 6.46 -6.49 -1.50
CA LEU A 106 5.31 -5.60 -1.49
C LEU A 106 4.39 -5.85 -2.69
N ARG A 107 4.97 -6.06 -3.88
CA ARG A 107 4.20 -6.40 -5.08
C ARG A 107 3.45 -7.72 -4.94
N ARG A 108 4.07 -8.74 -4.35
CA ARG A 108 3.42 -10.03 -4.06
C ARG A 108 2.27 -9.85 -3.06
N ASP A 109 2.50 -9.12 -1.98
CA ASP A 109 1.50 -8.90 -0.94
C ASP A 109 0.30 -8.10 -1.49
N MET A 110 0.56 -7.11 -2.34
CA MET A 110 -0.44 -6.36 -3.10
C MET A 110 -1.30 -7.30 -3.97
N ASN A 111 -0.68 -8.18 -4.76
CA ASN A 111 -1.41 -9.12 -5.61
C ASN A 111 -2.26 -10.09 -4.77
N ASN A 112 -1.72 -10.59 -3.66
CA ASN A 112 -2.46 -11.44 -2.73
C ASN A 112 -3.71 -10.72 -2.18
N LEU A 113 -3.57 -9.46 -1.78
CA LEU A 113 -4.70 -8.66 -1.31
C LEU A 113 -5.79 -8.51 -2.38
N ILE A 114 -5.40 -8.23 -3.63
CA ILE A 114 -6.32 -8.16 -4.76
C ILE A 114 -7.08 -9.48 -4.90
N THR A 115 -6.37 -10.62 -4.92
CA THR A 115 -6.99 -11.95 -5.03
C THR A 115 -7.99 -12.19 -3.91
N MET A 116 -7.65 -11.87 -2.65
CA MET A 116 -8.54 -12.03 -1.51
C MET A 116 -9.82 -11.20 -1.65
N PHE A 117 -9.71 -9.93 -2.06
CA PHE A 117 -10.88 -9.08 -2.27
C PHE A 117 -11.73 -9.52 -3.48
N CYS A 118 -11.10 -9.96 -4.57
CA CYS A 118 -11.83 -10.52 -5.71
C CYS A 118 -12.63 -11.77 -5.34
N GLN A 119 -12.08 -12.64 -4.49
CA GLN A 119 -12.82 -13.80 -3.97
C GLN A 119 -13.95 -13.39 -3.03
N LEU A 120 -13.73 -12.36 -2.21
CA LEU A 120 -14.71 -11.89 -1.24
C LEU A 120 -15.93 -11.23 -1.91
N VAL A 121 -15.73 -10.47 -3.00
CA VAL A 121 -16.81 -9.75 -3.70
C VAL A 121 -17.61 -10.64 -4.64
N LYS A 122 -17.05 -11.78 -5.09
CA LYS A 122 -17.75 -12.74 -5.95
C LYS A 122 -18.69 -13.67 -5.18
N ASN A 123 -18.56 -13.73 -3.86
CA ASN A 123 -19.40 -14.52 -2.95
C ASN A 123 -20.40 -13.61 -2.23
#